data_AF-A0A2X4TI93-F1
#
_entry.id   AF-A0A2X4TI93-F1
#
_cell.length_a   1.000
_cell.length_b   1.000
_cell.length_c   1.000
_cell.angle_alpha   90.00
_cell.angle_beta   90.00
_cell.angle_gamma   90.00
#
_symmetry.space_group_name_H-M   'P 1'
#
loop_
_entity.id
_entity.type
_entity.pdbx_description
1 polymer ?
#
loop_
_entity_poly.entity_id
_entity_poly.type
_entity_poly.pdbx_seq_one_letter_code
_entity_poly.pdbx_strand_id
1 'polypeptide(L)'
;MTGPTLQNAFEACQTNKAAWMNRKAELAATELEYRDLLLDDATGSRRLQTLRELIDIKKWEINQAAGRYIRSHEEVQCISIRNRLHDFMQQNGAELAAALAPELMGVKNQPAMIKNRALDRSMAYLREAPFRLAGRRK
;
A
#
# COMPACT_ATOMS: atom_id res chain seq x y z
N MET A 1 -2.68 3.89 21.78
CA MET A 1 -2.11 4.35 20.50
C MET A 1 -3.19 4.19 19.43
N THR A 2 -3.88 5.28 19.10
CA THR A 2 -4.98 5.29 18.14
C THR A 2 -4.36 5.40 16.74
N GLY A 3 -4.33 4.30 16.00
CA GLY A 3 -3.88 4.31 14.60
C GLY A 3 -4.79 5.20 13.73
N PRO A 4 -4.32 5.65 12.56
CA PRO A 4 -5.15 6.43 11.65
C PRO A 4 -6.43 5.68 11.28
N THR A 5 -7.55 6.38 11.22
CA THR A 5 -8.82 5.81 10.76
C THR A 5 -8.72 5.48 9.27
N LEU A 6 -9.51 4.53 8.78
CA LEU A 6 -9.54 4.18 7.35
C LEU A 6 -9.84 5.41 6.48
N GLN A 7 -10.72 6.29 6.95
CA GLN A 7 -11.08 7.53 6.27
C GLN A 7 -9.87 8.46 6.14
N ASN A 8 -9.14 8.71 7.23
CA ASN A 8 -7.97 9.58 7.21
C ASN A 8 -6.87 9.02 6.30
N ALA A 9 -6.63 7.70 6.34
CA ALA A 9 -5.66 7.04 5.47
C ALA A 9 -6.06 7.14 3.99
N PHE A 10 -7.36 7.02 3.69
CA PHE A 10 -7.89 7.17 2.33
C PHE A 10 -7.71 8.59 1.81
N GLU A 11 -8.04 9.60 2.62
CA GLU A 11 -7.87 11.01 2.25
C GLU A 11 -6.39 11.36 2.01
N ALA A 12 -5.48 10.87 2.86
CA ALA A 12 -4.04 11.03 2.66
C ALA A 12 -3.56 10.35 1.37
N CYS A 13 -4.07 9.16 1.06
CA CYS A 13 -3.76 8.45 -0.18
C CYS A 13 -4.23 9.23 -1.43
N GLN A 14 -5.45 9.78 -1.40
CA GLN A 14 -5.95 10.63 -2.50
C GLN A 14 -5.10 11.88 -2.67
N THR A 15 -4.71 12.52 -1.56
CA THR A 15 -3.83 13.70 -1.59
C THR A 15 -2.47 13.35 -2.22
N ASN A 16 -1.86 12.23 -1.84
CA ASN A 16 -0.60 11.77 -2.43
C ASN A 16 -0.73 11.41 -3.91
N LYS A 17 -1.85 10.80 -4.31
CA LYS A 17 -2.15 10.51 -5.71
C LYS A 17 -2.24 11.80 -6.53
N ALA A 18 -3.00 12.79 -6.05
CA ALA A 18 -3.13 14.08 -6.71
C ALA A 18 -1.77 14.78 -6.82
N ALA A 19 -0.97 14.80 -5.76
CA ALA A 19 0.37 15.37 -5.78
C ALA A 19 1.27 14.70 -6.81
N TRP A 20 1.28 13.37 -6.89
CA TRP A 20 2.03 12.63 -7.90
C TRP A 20 1.60 12.98 -9.33
N MET A 21 0.29 13.02 -9.59
CA MET A 21 -0.25 13.36 -10.91
C MET A 21 0.06 14.81 -11.31
N ASN A 22 -0.02 15.76 -10.36
CA ASN A 22 0.34 17.15 -10.60
C ASN A 22 1.81 17.29 -11.00
N ARG A 23 2.73 16.58 -10.31
CA ARG A 23 4.16 16.60 -10.67
C ARG A 23 4.44 16.03 -12.05
N LYS A 24 3.70 14.99 -12.47
CA LYS A 24 3.77 14.47 -13.85
C LYS A 24 3.31 15.52 -14.87
N ALA A 25 2.24 16.26 -14.58
CA ALA A 25 1.77 17.33 -15.45
C ALA A 25 2.78 18.48 -15.55
N GLU A 26 3.40 18.88 -14.43
CA GLU A 26 4.46 19.88 -14.42
C GLU A 26 5.68 19.46 -15.24
N LEU A 27 6.12 18.19 -15.13
CA LEU A 27 7.22 17.69 -15.96
C LEU A 27 6.85 17.76 -17.45
N ALA A 28 5.64 17.35 -17.82
CA ALA A 28 5.18 17.41 -19.21
C ALA A 28 5.18 18.85 -19.75
N ALA A 29 4.80 19.83 -18.93
CA ALA A 29 4.87 21.25 -19.30
C ALA A 29 6.32 21.73 -19.49
N THR A 30 7.24 21.36 -18.59
CA THR A 30 8.66 21.72 -18.72
C THR A 30 9.34 21.03 -19.92
N GLU A 31 9.00 19.77 -20.20
CA GLU A 31 9.51 19.06 -21.38
C GLU A 31 8.97 19.67 -22.69
N LEU A 32 7.75 20.21 -22.69
CA LEU A 32 7.22 20.95 -23.83
C LEU A 32 7.98 22.26 -24.05
N GLU A 33 8.18 23.07 -23.01
CA GLU A 33 8.96 24.31 -23.10
C GLU A 33 10.39 24.03 -23.61
N TYR A 34 11.02 22.97 -23.11
CA TYR A 34 12.34 22.54 -23.56
C TYR A 34 12.37 22.19 -25.06
N ARG A 35 11.34 21.51 -25.58
CA ARG A 35 11.23 21.20 -27.01
C ARG A 35 11.01 22.44 -27.87
N ASP A 36 10.16 23.36 -27.41
CA ASP A 36 9.90 24.60 -28.15
C ASP A 36 11.16 25.47 -28.25
N LEU A 37 11.94 25.56 -27.17
CA LEU A 37 13.22 26.30 -27.16
C LEU A 37 14.31 25.64 -28.01
N LEU A 38 14.24 24.33 -28.27
CA LEU A 38 15.14 23.66 -29.21
C LEU A 38 14.84 24.01 -30.68
N LEU A 39 13.62 24.45 -30.98
CA LEU A 39 13.20 24.86 -32.33
C LEU A 39 13.48 26.34 -32.60
N ASP A 40 13.76 27.13 -31.56
CA ASP A 40 14.07 28.56 -31.66
C ASP A 40 15.59 28.80 -31.71
N ASP A 41 16.10 29.11 -32.91
CA ASP A 41 17.52 29.31 -33.25
C ASP A 41 18.19 30.47 -32.47
N ALA A 42 17.38 31.36 -31.87
CA ALA A 42 17.86 32.50 -31.08
C ALA A 42 18.16 32.17 -29.61
N THR A 43 17.86 30.94 -29.16
CA THR A 43 17.85 30.61 -27.73
C THR A 43 19.25 30.34 -27.18
N GLY A 44 19.65 31.13 -26.17
CA GLY A 44 20.93 30.96 -25.50
C GLY A 44 21.10 29.60 -24.81
N SER A 45 22.22 28.93 -25.08
CA SER A 45 22.67 27.64 -24.50
C SER A 45 22.47 27.53 -22.98
N ARG A 46 22.59 28.64 -22.25
CA ARG A 46 22.35 28.71 -20.80
C ARG A 46 20.91 28.36 -20.39
N ARG A 47 19.89 28.82 -21.12
CA ARG A 47 18.48 28.56 -20.80
C ARG A 47 18.12 27.08 -21.04
N LEU A 48 18.64 26.50 -22.12
CA LEU A 48 18.49 25.07 -22.41
C LEU A 48 19.15 24.20 -21.33
N GLN A 49 20.33 24.59 -20.85
CA GLN A 49 21.02 23.90 -19.77
C GLN A 49 20.20 23.94 -18.46
N THR A 50 19.66 25.10 -18.08
CA THR A 50 18.81 25.23 -16.89
C THR A 50 17.54 24.36 -16.97
N LEU A 51 16.89 24.30 -18.14
CA LEU A 51 15.71 23.45 -18.31
C LEU A 51 16.04 21.96 -18.22
N ARG A 52 17.20 21.54 -18.71
CA ARG A 52 17.65 20.15 -18.60
C ARG A 52 17.83 19.74 -17.13
N GLU A 53 18.50 20.58 -16.34
CA GLU A 53 18.66 20.37 -14.89
C GLU A 53 17.30 20.33 -14.17
N LEU A 54 16.38 21.23 -14.55
CA LEU A 54 15.03 21.26 -14.00
C LEU A 54 14.24 19.99 -14.32
N ILE A 55 14.35 19.46 -15.53
CA ILE A 55 13.71 18.20 -15.94
C ILE A 55 14.22 17.03 -15.08
N ASP A 56 15.52 16.95 -14.84
CA ASP A 56 16.10 15.89 -14.00
C ASP A 56 15.63 15.99 -12.55
N ILE A 57 15.53 17.20 -12.00
CA ILE A 57 14.95 17.45 -10.67
C ILE A 57 13.47 17.00 -10.65
N LYS A 58 12.66 17.41 -11.63
CA LYS A 58 11.23 17.03 -11.68
C LYS A 58 11.03 15.52 -11.80
N LYS A 59 11.88 14.82 -12.56
CA LYS A 59 11.85 13.34 -12.62
C LYS A 59 12.13 12.72 -11.25
N TRP A 60 13.11 13.25 -10.50
CA TRP A 60 13.38 12.80 -9.14
C TRP A 60 12.20 13.06 -8.19
N GLU A 61 11.57 14.24 -8.27
CA GLU A 61 10.41 14.59 -7.47
C GLU A 61 9.20 13.70 -7.75
N ILE A 62 8.97 13.33 -9.02
CA ILE A 62 7.92 12.39 -9.42
C ILE A 62 8.17 11.02 -8.79
N ASN A 63 9.41 10.52 -8.83
CA ASN A 63 9.75 9.23 -8.20
C ASN A 63 9.49 9.26 -6.70
N GLN A 64 9.84 10.36 -6.03
CA GLN A 64 9.55 10.55 -4.61
C GLN A 64 8.03 10.58 -4.33
N ALA A 65 7.26 11.30 -5.14
CA ALA A 65 5.81 11.38 -5.00
C ALA A 65 5.13 10.02 -5.26
N ALA A 66 5.60 9.27 -6.26
CA ALA A 66 5.13 7.92 -6.54
C ALA A 66 5.36 6.99 -5.33
N GLY A 67 6.56 7.05 -4.73
CA GLY A 67 6.87 6.27 -3.53
C GLY A 67 5.96 6.60 -2.34
N ARG A 68 5.62 7.89 -2.14
CA ARG A 68 4.64 8.29 -1.12
C ARG A 68 3.24 7.75 -1.41
N TYR A 69 2.79 7.85 -2.67
CA TYR A 69 1.49 7.33 -3.07
C TYR A 69 1.37 5.81 -2.85
N ILE A 70 2.35 5.02 -3.28
CA ILE A 70 2.36 3.56 -3.11
C ILE A 70 2.21 3.18 -1.63
N ARG A 71 3.03 3.77 -0.75
CA ARG A 71 2.95 3.49 0.70
C ARG A 71 1.60 3.84 1.29
N SER A 72 1.04 5.01 0.94
CA SER A 72 -0.30 5.38 1.42
C SER A 72 -1.42 4.50 0.88
N HIS A 73 -1.25 3.96 -0.33
CA HIS A 73 -2.21 3.03 -0.92
C HIS A 73 -2.18 1.66 -0.21
N GLU A 74 -0.98 1.13 0.03
CA GLU A 74 -0.78 -0.10 0.81
C GLU A 74 -1.34 0.05 2.24
N GLU A 75 -1.13 1.20 2.88
CA GLU A 75 -1.65 1.49 4.22
C GLU A 75 -3.19 1.43 4.26
N VAL A 76 -3.88 2.04 3.28
CA VAL A 76 -5.34 1.96 3.16
C VAL A 76 -5.81 0.51 3.03
N GLN A 77 -5.14 -0.28 2.19
CA GLN A 77 -5.47 -1.69 2.02
C GLN A 77 -5.26 -2.47 3.32
N CYS A 78 -4.13 -2.28 4.00
CA CYS A 78 -3.82 -2.93 5.27
C CYS A 78 -4.86 -2.61 6.35
N ILE A 79 -5.25 -1.34 6.50
CA ILE A 79 -6.25 -0.92 7.48
C ILE A 79 -7.62 -1.52 7.13
N SER A 80 -8.02 -1.47 5.85
CA SER A 80 -9.29 -2.02 5.39
C SER A 80 -9.39 -3.53 5.64
N ILE A 81 -8.36 -4.29 5.24
CA ILE A 81 -8.29 -5.73 5.46
C ILE A 81 -8.35 -6.04 6.96
N ARG A 82 -7.59 -5.33 7.78
CA ARG A 82 -7.58 -5.53 9.24
C ARG A 82 -8.96 -5.30 9.86
N ASN A 83 -9.63 -4.21 9.49
CA ASN A 83 -10.97 -3.90 10.01
C ASN A 83 -11.99 -4.96 9.57
N ARG A 84 -11.99 -5.33 8.29
CA ARG A 84 -12.91 -6.37 7.78
C ARG A 84 -12.65 -7.73 8.39
N LEU A 85 -11.39 -8.12 8.60
CA LEU A 85 -11.06 -9.36 9.28
C LEU A 85 -11.49 -9.32 10.75
N HIS A 86 -11.35 -8.18 11.41
CA HIS A 86 -11.83 -8.01 12.78
C HIS A 86 -13.36 -8.17 12.85
N ASP A 87 -14.12 -7.52 11.98
CA ASP A 87 -15.58 -7.66 11.91
C ASP A 87 -15.98 -9.11 11.61
N PHE A 88 -15.28 -9.77 10.67
CA PHE A 88 -15.48 -11.18 10.36
C PHE A 88 -15.24 -12.07 11.59
N MET A 89 -14.16 -11.83 12.33
CA MET A 89 -13.84 -12.57 13.55
C MET A 89 -14.82 -12.29 14.69
N GLN A 90 -15.40 -11.10 14.76
CA GLN A 90 -16.47 -10.83 15.73
C GLN A 90 -17.72 -11.65 15.46
N GLN A 91 -18.07 -11.86 14.18
CA GLN A 91 -19.27 -12.61 13.78
C GLN A 91 -19.05 -14.13 13.78
N ASN A 92 -17.90 -14.59 13.28
CA ASN A 92 -17.63 -16.01 13.00
C ASN A 92 -16.52 -16.60 13.88
N GLY A 93 -15.94 -15.80 14.79
CA GLY A 93 -14.76 -16.21 15.56
C GLY A 93 -15.01 -17.38 16.49
N ALA A 94 -16.25 -17.54 16.99
CA ALA A 94 -16.61 -18.68 17.83
C ALA A 94 -16.53 -20.01 17.05
N GLU A 95 -17.08 -20.04 15.83
CA GLU A 95 -17.03 -21.22 14.95
C GLU A 95 -15.59 -21.51 14.51
N LEU A 96 -14.82 -20.47 14.16
CA LEU A 96 -13.42 -20.64 13.81
C LEU A 96 -12.58 -21.16 14.98
N ALA A 97 -12.80 -20.62 16.18
CA ALA A 97 -12.13 -21.08 17.39
C ALA A 97 -12.53 -22.53 17.75
N ALA A 98 -13.78 -22.92 17.50
CA ALA A 98 -14.24 -24.30 17.68
C ALA A 98 -13.56 -25.26 16.68
N ALA A 99 -13.44 -24.87 15.41
CA ALA A 99 -12.75 -25.66 14.39
C ALA A 99 -11.25 -25.83 14.71
N LEU A 100 -10.62 -24.81 15.30
CA LEU A 100 -9.22 -24.81 15.73
C LEU A 100 -9.04 -25.27 17.18
N ALA A 101 -10.09 -25.73 17.86
CA ALA A 101 -10.03 -26.09 19.28
C ALA A 101 -8.93 -27.13 19.61
N PRO A 102 -8.65 -28.16 18.77
CA PRO A 102 -7.56 -29.09 19.07
C PRO A 102 -6.18 -28.44 19.21
N GLU A 103 -5.93 -27.32 18.51
CA GLU A 103 -4.66 -26.57 18.62
C GLU A 103 -4.74 -25.45 19.65
N LEU A 104 -5.92 -24.84 19.85
CA LEU A 104 -6.09 -23.63 20.67
C LEU A 104 -6.57 -23.89 22.10
N MET A 105 -7.14 -25.06 22.39
CA MET A 105 -7.67 -25.38 23.72
C MET A 105 -6.54 -25.44 24.76
N GLY A 106 -6.72 -24.75 25.89
CA GLY A 106 -5.74 -24.72 26.97
C GLY A 106 -4.50 -23.84 26.71
N VAL A 107 -4.37 -23.22 25.54
CA VAL A 107 -3.19 -22.41 25.17
C VAL A 107 -3.07 -21.10 25.96
N LYS A 108 -4.18 -20.56 26.48
CA LYS A 108 -4.21 -19.25 27.19
C LYS A 108 -3.22 -19.17 28.36
N ASN A 109 -3.04 -20.26 29.09
CA ASN A 109 -2.16 -20.31 30.28
C ASN A 109 -0.78 -20.94 30.00
N GLN A 110 -0.45 -21.23 28.75
CA GLN A 110 0.82 -21.84 28.38
C GLN A 110 1.96 -20.81 28.21
N PRO A 111 3.23 -21.23 28.31
CA PRO A 111 4.39 -20.40 27.96
C PRO A 111 4.35 -19.88 26.52
N ALA A 112 5.01 -18.74 26.26
CA ALA A 112 5.02 -18.07 24.96
C ALA A 112 5.44 -19.00 23.80
N MET A 113 6.41 -19.89 24.02
CA MET A 113 6.85 -20.85 23.01
C MET A 113 5.72 -21.79 22.56
N ILE A 114 4.92 -22.31 23.48
CA ILE A 114 3.79 -23.20 23.18
C ILE A 114 2.67 -22.43 22.48
N LYS A 115 2.40 -21.19 22.92
CA LYS A 115 1.45 -20.29 22.26
C LYS A 115 1.81 -20.03 20.80
N ASN A 116 3.06 -19.65 20.53
CA ASN A 116 3.54 -19.39 19.18
C ASN A 116 3.43 -20.65 18.30
N ARG A 117 3.84 -21.81 18.82
CA ARG A 117 3.73 -23.07 18.08
C ARG A 117 2.29 -23.45 17.74
N ALA A 118 1.35 -23.24 18.66
CA ALA A 118 -0.08 -23.47 18.41
C ALA A 118 -0.65 -22.50 17.36
N LEU A 119 -0.22 -21.23 17.39
CA LEU A 119 -0.61 -20.23 16.39
C LEU A 119 -0.03 -20.56 15.01
N ASP A 120 1.25 -20.96 14.91
CA ASP A 120 1.87 -21.33 13.65
C ASP A 120 1.16 -22.51 12.98
N ARG A 121 0.81 -23.54 13.77
CA ARG A 121 0.02 -24.69 13.29
C ARG A 121 -1.38 -24.27 12.85
N SER A 122 -2.06 -23.45 13.64
CA SER A 122 -3.37 -22.90 13.28
C SER A 122 -3.31 -22.12 11.96
N MET A 123 -2.27 -21.31 11.77
CA MET A 123 -2.03 -20.56 10.54
C MET A 123 -1.76 -21.46 9.34
N ALA A 124 -1.11 -22.61 9.52
CA ALA A 124 -0.92 -23.58 8.43
C ALA A 124 -2.27 -24.10 7.91
N TYR A 125 -3.18 -24.51 8.80
CA TYR A 125 -4.53 -24.95 8.39
C TYR A 125 -5.34 -23.82 7.73
N LEU A 126 -5.28 -22.60 8.28
CA LEU A 126 -5.97 -21.43 7.71
C LEU A 126 -5.42 -21.05 6.34
N ARG A 127 -4.12 -21.24 6.09
CA ARG A 127 -3.50 -20.96 4.78
C ARG A 127 -4.00 -21.91 3.70
N GLU A 128 -4.30 -23.16 4.04
CA GLU A 128 -4.82 -24.15 3.09
C GLU A 128 -6.32 -24.00 2.80
N ALA A 129 -7.09 -23.53 3.78
CA ALA A 129 -8.56 -23.48 3.69
C ALA A 129 -9.10 -22.69 2.47
N PRO A 130 -8.54 -21.50 2.09
CA PRO A 130 -8.95 -20.77 0.90
C PRO A 130 -8.77 -21.55 -0.40
N PHE A 131 -7.69 -22.34 -0.53
CA PHE A 131 -7.44 -23.15 -1.73
C PHE A 131 -8.48 -24.27 -1.86
N ARG A 132 -8.87 -24.87 -0.73
CA ARG A 132 -9.91 -25.91 -0.70
C ARG A 132 -11.30 -25.35 -1.04
N LEU A 133 -11.59 -24.10 -0.63
CA LEU A 133 -12.82 -23.40 -1.00
C LEU A 133 -12.85 -22.97 -2.47
N ALA A 134 -11.72 -22.53 -3.03
CA ALA A 134 -11.60 -22.18 -4.44
C ALA A 134 -11.76 -23.42 -5.36
N GLY A 135 -11.26 -24.59 -4.94
CA GLY A 135 -11.44 -25.85 -5.67
C GLY A 135 -12.86 -26.41 -5.67
N ARG A 136 -13.74 -25.97 -4.76
CA ARG A 136 -15.16 -26.36 -4.69
C ARG A 136 -16.10 -25.48 -5.54
N ARG A 137 -15.60 -24.41 -6.16
CA ARG A 137 -16.37 -23.52 -7.04
C ARG A 137 -16.20 -23.85 -8.53
N LYS A 138 -15.99 -25.11 -8.88
CA LYS A 138 -16.02 -25.60 -10.27
C LYS A 138 -17.23 -26.48 -10.48
#